data_AF-A0ABD2NJ70-F1
#
_entry.id   AF-A0ABD2NJ70-F1
#
_cell.length_a   1.000
_cell.length_b   1.000
_cell.length_c   1.000
_cell.angle_alpha   90.00
_cell.angle_beta   90.00
_cell.angle_gamma   90.00
#
_symmetry.space_group_name_H-M   'P 1'
#
loop_
_entity.id
_entity.type
_entity.pdbx_description
1 polymer ?
#
loop_
_entity_poly.entity_id
_entity_poly.type
_entity_poly.pdbx_seq_one_letter_code
_entity_poly.pdbx_strand_id
1 'polypeptide(L)'
;METTNKYSGLVFNIIDELAKKLNFTYSVEAIAIPDKTKNTAHISSNVSEIDNLGPGDILTNWISPIMMDMVKNKSIVIGAYATTLSDDLKDFIDFTIPISFQRYTFLAARPKVLSRALLFMAPFSGDTWLCLIAAILSVGPLLYYIHRNSPIAEESGDSGGLMSIQNCIWYMYGALLQQGGMHLPKADSARTLVGAWWLVVLVIATTYCGNLVAFLTFPEMDKPLTTFDDLIRYQDKITWTIRDHSYLEEELKNIGDSKLKVLYHRRSKNQTEDAILAEVSQGHHVLIDWKIRLQFLMSQQDTETNRCDFALG
;
A
#
# COMPACT_ATOMS: atom_id res chain seq x y z
N MET A 1 -10.83 49.69 15.35
CA MET A 1 -10.49 48.26 15.54
C MET A 1 -10.20 47.70 14.17
N GLU A 2 -8.98 47.90 13.68
CA GLU A 2 -8.49 47.31 12.44
C GLU A 2 -7.28 46.46 12.81
N THR A 3 -7.49 45.17 13.03
CA THR A 3 -6.38 44.21 13.04
C THR A 3 -6.08 43.88 11.59
N THR A 4 -4.94 44.37 11.15
CA THR A 4 -4.32 44.18 9.84
C THR A 4 -4.22 42.70 9.47
N ASN A 5 -4.96 42.28 8.44
CA ASN A 5 -4.90 40.97 7.77
C ASN A 5 -3.55 40.76 7.04
N LYS A 6 -2.42 40.84 7.74
CA LYS A 6 -1.10 40.56 7.14
C LYS A 6 -0.72 39.08 7.22
N TYR A 7 -1.28 38.35 8.18
CA TYR A 7 -0.96 36.95 8.43
C TYR A 7 -2.24 36.10 8.38
N SER A 8 -2.17 34.94 7.75
CA SER A 8 -3.28 34.01 7.58
C SER A 8 -2.77 32.57 7.65
N GLY A 9 -3.61 31.65 8.12
CA GLY A 9 -3.28 30.23 8.23
C GLY A 9 -3.93 29.56 9.44
N LEU A 10 -3.77 28.24 9.55
CA LEU A 10 -4.39 27.44 10.62
C LEU A 10 -4.00 27.93 12.02
N VAL A 11 -2.72 28.27 12.22
CA VAL A 11 -2.20 28.76 13.50
C VAL A 11 -2.86 30.08 13.90
N PHE A 12 -2.99 31.03 12.97
CA PHE A 12 -3.61 32.32 13.23
C PHE A 12 -5.10 32.16 13.54
N ASN A 13 -5.80 31.31 12.80
CA ASN A 13 -7.21 30.99 13.08
C ASN A 13 -7.40 30.40 14.50
N ILE A 14 -6.48 29.55 14.96
CA ILE A 14 -6.52 29.01 16.32
C ILE A 14 -6.32 30.10 17.36
N ILE A 15 -5.33 30.98 17.17
CA ILE A 15 -5.07 32.09 18.09
C ILE A 15 -6.23 33.09 18.11
N ASP A 16 -6.85 33.39 16.96
CA ASP A 16 -8.02 34.25 16.88
C ASP A 16 -9.21 33.70 17.67
N GLU A 17 -9.48 32.39 17.57
CA GLU A 17 -10.53 31.74 18.34
C GLU A 17 -10.21 31.69 19.83
N LEU A 18 -8.94 31.51 20.21
CA LEU A 18 -8.49 31.59 21.60
C LEU A 18 -8.65 33.01 22.16
N ALA A 19 -8.26 34.03 21.39
CA ALA A 19 -8.38 35.44 21.74
C ALA A 19 -9.84 35.83 22.00
N LYS A 20 -10.76 35.38 21.15
CA LYS A 20 -12.21 35.58 21.33
C LYS A 20 -12.75 34.89 22.59
N LYS A 21 -12.36 33.64 22.85
CA LYS A 21 -12.87 32.87 23.99
C LYS A 21 -12.31 33.30 25.34
N LEU A 22 -11.03 33.66 25.37
CA LEU A 22 -10.30 34.01 26.60
C LEU A 22 -10.19 35.53 26.82
N ASN A 23 -10.74 36.33 25.90
CA ASN A 23 -10.82 37.79 25.97
C ASN A 23 -9.45 38.47 26.12
N PHE A 24 -8.51 38.14 25.23
CA PHE A 24 -7.21 38.80 25.14
C PHE A 24 -6.96 39.36 23.73
N THR A 25 -6.06 40.34 23.65
CA THR A 25 -5.54 40.88 22.38
C THR A 25 -4.08 40.46 22.22
N TYR A 26 -3.63 40.25 20.99
CA TYR A 26 -2.26 39.83 20.71
C TYR A 26 -1.65 40.63 19.57
N SER A 27 -0.32 40.72 19.56
CA SER A 27 0.48 41.28 18.46
C SER A 27 1.40 40.21 17.92
N VAL A 28 1.48 40.08 16.59
CA VAL A 28 2.34 39.08 15.95
C VAL A 28 3.70 39.69 15.65
N GLU A 29 4.74 39.08 16.20
CA GLU A 29 6.12 39.34 15.82
C GLU A 29 6.62 38.18 14.93
N ALA A 30 6.77 38.45 13.64
CA ALA A 30 7.30 37.47 12.71
C ALA A 30 8.82 37.46 12.79
N ILE A 31 9.39 36.31 13.13
CA ILE A 31 10.84 36.11 13.11
C ILE A 31 11.23 35.91 11.66
N ALA A 32 11.98 36.86 11.10
CA ALA A 32 12.67 36.63 9.85
C ALA A 32 13.73 35.55 10.08
N ILE A 33 13.60 34.42 9.39
CA ILE A 33 14.70 33.47 9.25
C ILE A 33 15.85 34.28 8.62
N PRO A 34 17.08 34.28 9.19
CA PRO A 34 18.12 35.19 8.73
C PRO A 34 18.39 35.04 7.23
N ASP A 35 18.06 36.09 6.48
CA ASP A 35 18.45 36.26 5.09
C ASP A 35 19.96 36.52 5.04
N LYS A 36 20.73 35.52 4.60
CA LYS A 36 22.06 35.49 3.93
C LYS A 36 23.18 36.53 4.23
N THR A 37 23.03 37.56 5.08
CA THR A 37 23.95 38.73 5.01
C THR A 37 24.22 39.51 6.31
N LYS A 38 23.89 39.02 7.51
CA LYS A 38 24.30 39.72 8.74
C LYS A 38 25.00 38.79 9.72
N ASN A 39 26.34 38.87 9.66
CA ASN A 39 27.29 38.38 10.66
C ASN A 39 26.73 38.53 12.08
N THR A 40 26.34 37.41 12.67
CA THR A 40 26.32 37.25 14.12
C THR A 40 27.27 36.10 14.43
N ALA A 41 28.47 36.49 14.86
CA ALA A 41 29.48 35.60 15.37
C ALA A 41 28.96 34.91 16.64
N HIS A 42 29.33 33.64 16.78
CA HIS A 42 29.15 32.75 17.93
C HIS A 42 27.81 32.02 18.08
N ILE A 43 27.53 31.07 17.18
CA ILE A 43 27.11 29.70 17.54
C ILE A 43 27.72 28.74 16.50
N SER A 44 28.77 28.01 16.90
CA SER A 44 29.51 27.08 16.06
C SER A 44 28.90 25.68 16.10
N SER A 45 28.31 25.28 14.98
CA SER A 45 28.32 23.97 14.30
C SER A 45 26.95 23.78 13.62
N ASN A 46 26.96 23.63 12.30
CA ASN A 46 25.83 23.36 11.40
C ASN A 46 25.13 24.56 10.73
N VAL A 47 25.75 25.74 10.68
CA VAL A 47 25.18 26.90 9.95
C VAL A 47 25.24 26.73 8.43
N SER A 48 26.22 26.01 7.90
CA SER A 48 26.44 25.90 6.44
C SER A 48 25.40 25.06 5.68
N GLU A 49 24.63 24.20 6.36
CA GLU A 49 23.57 23.40 5.70
C GLU A 49 22.20 24.14 5.71
N ILE A 50 22.01 25.10 6.61
CA ILE A 50 20.80 25.93 6.69
C ILE A 50 20.75 26.94 5.51
N ASP A 51 21.90 27.28 4.93
CA ASP A 51 22.05 28.26 3.85
C ASP A 51 21.38 27.87 2.51
N ASN A 52 20.96 26.62 2.37
CA ASN A 52 20.31 26.07 1.17
C ASN A 52 18.79 25.86 1.30
N LEU A 53 18.18 26.20 2.44
CA LEU A 53 16.73 26.03 2.62
C LEU A 53 15.94 27.02 1.75
N GLY A 54 15.01 26.50 0.95
CA GLY A 54 14.07 27.31 0.19
C GLY A 54 13.00 27.93 1.09
N PRO A 55 12.30 28.98 0.62
CA PRO A 55 11.11 29.52 1.29
C PRO A 55 9.95 28.50 1.19
N GLY A 56 9.97 27.49 2.06
CA GLY A 56 9.05 26.35 2.04
C GLY A 56 9.56 25.15 2.85
N ASP A 57 10.86 25.09 3.14
CA ASP A 57 11.44 24.03 3.95
C ASP A 57 11.22 24.29 5.45
N ILE A 58 10.16 23.69 5.99
CA ILE A 58 9.90 23.72 7.43
C ILE A 58 10.87 22.74 8.10
N LEU A 59 11.89 23.24 8.80
CA LEU A 59 12.73 22.41 9.67
C LEU A 59 11.85 21.79 10.75
N THR A 60 11.78 20.46 10.79
CA THR A 60 10.90 19.74 11.75
C THR A 60 11.61 19.24 12.99
N ASN A 61 12.94 19.34 13.01
CA ASN A 61 13.78 18.97 14.13
C ASN A 61 14.43 20.16 14.84
N TRP A 62 14.27 21.37 14.31
CA TRP A 62 15.00 22.54 14.79
C TRP A 62 14.07 23.69 15.12
N ILE A 63 14.26 24.28 16.29
CA ILE A 63 13.66 25.56 16.68
C ILE A 63 14.75 26.62 16.61
N SER A 64 14.44 27.78 16.03
CA SER A 64 15.38 28.90 15.97
C SER A 64 15.91 29.29 17.37
N PRO A 65 17.23 29.37 17.58
CA PRO A 65 17.82 29.85 18.83
C PRO A 65 17.32 31.23 19.24
N ILE A 66 16.99 32.09 18.25
CA ILE A 66 16.41 33.41 18.50
C ILE A 66 15.04 33.27 19.17
N MET A 67 14.22 32.34 18.68
CA MET A 67 12.93 32.04 19.29
C MET A 67 13.09 31.50 20.71
N MET A 68 14.03 30.56 20.88
CA MET A 68 14.34 29.98 22.20
C MET A 68 14.77 31.06 23.19
N ASP A 69 15.64 31.98 22.77
CA ASP A 69 16.14 33.08 23.60
C ASP A 69 15.02 34.07 23.96
N MET A 70 14.14 34.41 23.02
CA MET A 70 13.00 35.30 23.29
C MET A 70 11.99 34.70 24.26
N VAL A 71 11.73 33.39 24.18
CA VAL A 71 10.88 32.70 25.16
C VAL A 71 11.57 32.67 26.53
N LYS A 72 12.87 32.34 26.57
CA LYS A 72 13.65 32.28 27.82
C LYS A 72 13.76 33.63 28.51
N ASN A 73 13.98 34.70 27.74
CA ASN A 73 14.07 36.08 28.23
C ASN A 73 12.69 36.71 28.51
N LYS A 74 11.60 35.96 28.30
CA LYS A 74 10.20 36.40 28.48
C LYS A 74 9.83 37.61 27.62
N SER A 75 10.49 37.77 26.48
CA SER A 75 10.18 38.80 25.48
C SER A 75 8.89 38.46 24.73
N ILE A 76 8.54 37.18 24.63
CA ILE A 76 7.32 36.68 23.98
C ILE A 76 6.58 35.76 24.95
N VAL A 77 5.24 35.85 24.94
CA VAL A 77 4.36 35.02 25.80
C VAL A 77 4.08 33.64 25.19
N ILE A 78 3.84 33.58 23.87
CA ILE A 78 3.50 32.34 23.16
C ILE A 78 4.33 32.24 21.89
N GLY A 79 4.99 31.10 21.72
CA GLY A 79 5.61 30.73 20.47
C GLY A 79 4.78 29.76 19.65
N ALA A 80 4.50 30.12 18.39
CA ALA A 80 3.88 29.21 17.44
C ALA A 80 4.92 28.75 16.42
N TYR A 81 5.24 27.47 16.43
CA TYR A 81 6.25 26.89 15.56
C TYR A 81 5.85 25.47 15.13
N ALA A 82 6.08 25.11 13.88
CA ALA A 82 5.79 23.79 13.33
C ALA A 82 7.02 22.89 13.47
N THR A 83 7.23 22.33 14.67
CA THR A 83 8.34 21.39 14.95
C THR A 83 7.83 20.11 15.60
N THR A 84 8.62 19.06 15.56
CA THR A 84 8.41 17.84 16.33
C THR A 84 8.86 18.07 17.77
N LEU A 85 8.05 17.63 18.72
CA LEU A 85 8.42 17.66 20.13
C LEU A 85 9.52 16.61 20.39
N SER A 86 10.74 17.06 20.65
CA SER A 86 11.83 16.22 21.16
C SER A 86 11.94 16.36 22.69
N ASP A 87 12.41 15.32 23.36
CA ASP A 87 12.59 15.36 24.82
C ASP A 87 13.63 16.39 25.25
N ASP A 88 14.71 16.56 24.46
CA ASP A 88 15.76 17.55 24.74
C ASP A 88 15.23 19.00 24.77
N LEU A 89 14.14 19.28 24.04
CA LEU A 89 13.54 20.61 24.00
C LEU A 89 12.71 20.91 25.25
N LYS A 90 12.18 19.88 25.93
CA LYS A 90 11.36 20.04 27.14
C LYS A 90 12.17 20.59 28.31
N ASP A 91 13.48 20.39 28.31
CA ASP A 91 14.37 20.93 29.34
C ASP A 91 14.54 22.45 29.24
N PHE A 92 14.23 23.05 28.08
CA PHE A 92 14.42 24.47 27.82
C PHE A 92 13.12 25.27 27.77
N ILE A 93 12.02 24.68 27.28
CA ILE A 93 10.74 25.35 27.09
C ILE A 93 9.57 24.43 27.46
N ASP A 94 8.57 25.00 28.13
CA ASP A 94 7.30 24.33 28.39
C ASP A 94 6.41 24.35 27.13
N PHE A 95 5.93 23.17 26.74
CA PHE A 95 5.01 23.01 25.61
C PHE A 95 3.57 22.86 26.09
N THR A 96 2.63 23.32 25.27
CA THR A 96 1.21 23.02 25.46
C THR A 96 0.91 21.55 25.12
N ILE A 97 -0.33 21.12 25.38
CA ILE A 97 -0.82 19.88 24.80
C ILE A 97 -0.69 19.92 23.27
N PRO A 98 -0.27 18.82 22.62
CA PRO A 98 -0.06 18.80 21.19
C PRO A 98 -1.38 19.11 20.47
N ILE A 99 -1.34 20.14 19.60
CA ILE A 99 -2.49 20.58 18.81
C ILE A 99 -2.85 19.54 17.73
N SER A 100 -1.84 18.83 17.21
CA SER A 100 -2.01 17.83 16.16
C SER A 100 -0.98 16.72 16.29
N PHE A 101 -1.41 15.48 16.07
CA PHE A 101 -0.52 14.31 16.00
C PHE A 101 -0.19 14.00 14.54
N GLN A 102 1.09 14.15 14.19
CA GLN A 102 1.61 13.85 12.86
C GLN A 102 2.36 12.52 12.89
N ARG A 103 1.99 11.61 12.00
CA ARG A 103 2.68 10.33 11.79
C ARG A 103 3.44 10.38 10.48
N TYR A 104 4.62 9.78 10.46
CA TYR A 104 5.31 9.48 9.21
C TYR A 104 4.59 8.35 8.49
N THR A 105 4.41 8.50 7.17
CA THR A 105 3.88 7.45 6.30
C THR A 105 4.61 7.48 4.97
N PHE A 106 4.32 6.50 4.12
CA PHE A 106 4.85 6.33 2.78
C PHE A 106 3.89 6.95 1.77
N LEU A 107 4.42 7.73 0.83
CA LEU A 107 3.75 8.09 -0.40
C LEU A 107 4.33 7.22 -1.53
N ALA A 108 3.49 6.38 -2.11
CA ALA A 108 3.85 5.46 -3.18
C ALA A 108 2.91 5.63 -4.37
N ALA A 109 3.29 5.07 -5.53
CA ALA A 109 2.35 4.94 -6.66
C ALA A 109 1.09 4.21 -6.23
N ARG A 110 -0.04 4.62 -6.81
CA ARG A 110 -1.29 3.90 -6.69
C ARG A 110 -1.10 2.44 -7.14
N PRO A 111 -1.50 1.45 -6.32
CA PRO A 111 -1.42 0.05 -6.71
C PRO A 111 -2.12 -0.19 -8.05
N LYS A 112 -1.51 -1.01 -8.90
CA LYS A 112 -2.08 -1.38 -10.20
C LYS A 112 -2.88 -2.66 -10.07
N VAL A 113 -3.81 -2.88 -10.99
CA VAL A 113 -4.52 -4.16 -11.12
C VAL A 113 -3.53 -5.22 -11.62
N LEU A 114 -3.54 -6.40 -11.01
CA LEU A 114 -2.68 -7.49 -11.46
C LEU A 114 -3.04 -7.94 -12.88
N SER A 115 -2.06 -8.51 -13.58
CA SER A 115 -2.25 -9.06 -14.92
C SER A 115 -3.35 -10.13 -14.94
N ARG A 116 -4.30 -9.99 -15.87
CA ARG A 116 -5.46 -10.89 -16.03
C ARG A 116 -5.20 -12.06 -17.01
N ALA A 117 -3.96 -12.26 -17.45
CA ALA A 117 -3.66 -13.23 -18.51
C ALA A 117 -4.05 -14.68 -18.16
N LEU A 118 -3.96 -15.07 -16.89
CA LEU A 118 -4.30 -16.41 -16.38
C LEU A 118 -5.60 -16.43 -15.55
N LEU A 119 -6.48 -15.44 -15.73
CA LEU A 119 -7.71 -15.32 -14.95
C LEU A 119 -8.64 -16.55 -15.10
N PHE A 120 -8.53 -17.28 -16.21
CA PHE A 120 -9.30 -18.52 -16.39
C PHE A 120 -8.79 -19.69 -15.52
N MET A 121 -7.53 -19.68 -15.11
CA MET A 121 -6.97 -20.72 -14.23
C MET A 121 -7.13 -20.37 -12.74
N ALA A 122 -7.26 -19.09 -12.43
CA ALA A 122 -7.41 -18.53 -11.08
C ALA A 122 -8.61 -19.03 -10.24
N PRO A 123 -9.77 -19.43 -10.80
CA PRO A 123 -10.94 -19.83 -10.00
C PRO A 123 -10.71 -21.03 -9.08
N PHE A 124 -9.71 -21.86 -9.39
CA PHE A 124 -9.31 -23.02 -8.61
C PHE A 124 -7.82 -22.99 -8.29
N SER A 125 -7.49 -23.44 -7.07
CA SER A 125 -6.11 -23.61 -6.64
C SER A 125 -5.42 -24.74 -7.41
N GLY A 126 -4.08 -24.73 -7.44
CA GLY A 126 -3.30 -25.81 -8.05
C GLY A 126 -3.64 -27.19 -7.47
N ASP A 127 -3.88 -27.27 -6.16
CA ASP A 127 -4.28 -28.50 -5.49
C ASP A 127 -5.64 -29.01 -5.97
N THR A 128 -6.61 -28.10 -6.17
CA THR A 128 -7.93 -28.45 -6.70
C THR A 128 -7.85 -28.96 -8.14
N TRP A 129 -6.99 -28.35 -8.97
CA TRP A 129 -6.73 -28.83 -10.33
C TRP A 129 -6.12 -30.24 -10.34
N LEU A 130 -5.18 -30.52 -9.43
CA LEU A 130 -4.60 -31.85 -9.27
C LEU A 130 -5.66 -32.87 -8.80
N CYS A 131 -6.51 -32.51 -7.85
CA CYS A 131 -7.63 -33.34 -7.41
C CYS A 131 -8.61 -33.64 -8.56
N LEU A 132 -8.88 -32.67 -9.43
CA LEU A 132 -9.76 -32.84 -10.59
C LEU A 132 -9.19 -33.85 -11.60
N ILE A 133 -7.89 -33.73 -11.91
CA ILE A 133 -7.18 -34.68 -12.78
C ILE A 133 -7.20 -36.08 -12.15
N ALA A 134 -6.89 -36.19 -10.86
CA ALA A 134 -6.93 -37.46 -10.13
C ALA A 134 -8.34 -38.07 -10.08
N ALA A 135 -9.39 -37.25 -9.96
CA ALA A 135 -10.77 -37.70 -10.00
C ALA A 135 -11.13 -38.30 -11.37
N ILE A 136 -10.73 -37.67 -12.48
CA ILE A 136 -10.96 -38.22 -13.84
C ILE A 136 -10.20 -39.54 -14.03
N LEU A 137 -8.93 -39.58 -13.60
CA LEU A 137 -8.09 -40.78 -13.70
C LEU A 137 -8.52 -41.92 -12.77
N SER A 138 -9.31 -41.65 -11.74
CA SER A 138 -9.85 -42.70 -10.84
C SER A 138 -11.23 -43.17 -11.26
N VAL A 139 -12.12 -42.25 -11.64
CA VAL A 139 -13.51 -42.57 -12.02
C VAL A 139 -13.59 -43.24 -13.39
N GLY A 140 -12.70 -42.90 -14.34
CA GLY A 140 -12.63 -43.57 -15.64
C GLY A 140 -12.35 -45.09 -15.54
N PRO A 141 -11.29 -45.53 -14.86
CA PRO A 141 -11.03 -46.95 -14.57
C PRO A 141 -12.11 -47.61 -13.73
N LEU A 142 -12.72 -46.90 -12.79
CA LEU A 142 -13.85 -47.42 -12.00
C LEU A 142 -15.05 -47.72 -12.89
N LEU A 143 -15.38 -46.83 -13.84
CA LEU A 143 -16.43 -47.05 -14.82
C LEU A 143 -16.10 -48.26 -15.70
N TYR A 144 -14.85 -48.39 -16.16
CA TYR A 144 -14.39 -49.56 -16.92
C TYR A 144 -14.58 -50.87 -16.14
N TYR A 145 -14.17 -50.89 -14.87
CA TYR A 145 -14.30 -52.06 -14.00
C TYR A 145 -15.77 -52.48 -13.81
N ILE A 146 -16.66 -51.51 -13.49
CA ILE A 146 -18.09 -51.78 -13.31
C ILE A 146 -18.73 -52.25 -14.61
N HIS A 147 -18.35 -51.65 -15.75
CA HIS A 147 -18.89 -52.03 -17.05
C HIS A 147 -18.44 -53.44 -17.47
N ARG A 148 -17.16 -53.77 -17.27
CA ARG A 148 -16.58 -55.07 -17.62
C ARG A 148 -17.18 -56.23 -16.81
N ASN A 149 -17.49 -56.01 -15.54
CA ASN A 149 -18.03 -57.03 -14.64
C ASN A 149 -19.56 -57.14 -14.69
N SER A 150 -20.23 -56.38 -15.57
CA SER A 150 -21.68 -56.43 -15.72
C SER A 150 -22.09 -57.57 -16.66
N PRO A 151 -23.04 -58.46 -16.29
CA PRO A 151 -23.50 -59.57 -17.14
C PRO A 151 -24.09 -59.09 -18.48
N ILE A 152 -24.64 -57.87 -18.51
CA ILE A 152 -25.17 -57.22 -19.72
C ILE A 152 -24.07 -56.98 -20.78
N ALA A 153 -22.81 -56.77 -20.36
CA ALA A 153 -21.69 -56.59 -21.29
C ALA A 153 -21.24 -57.92 -21.93
N GLU A 154 -21.50 -59.03 -21.25
CA GLU A 154 -21.17 -60.39 -21.69
C GLU A 154 -22.23 -60.93 -22.67
N GLU A 155 -23.52 -60.70 -22.40
CA GLU A 155 -24.62 -61.14 -23.27
C GLU A 155 -24.72 -60.37 -24.60
N SER A 156 -24.35 -59.09 -24.61
CA SER A 156 -24.56 -58.25 -25.80
C SER A 156 -23.48 -58.41 -26.87
N GLY A 157 -22.41 -59.18 -26.63
CA GLY A 157 -21.28 -59.35 -27.55
C GLY A 157 -20.65 -58.01 -27.97
N ASP A 158 -20.92 -56.95 -27.21
CA ASP A 158 -20.77 -55.59 -27.67
C ASP A 158 -19.32 -55.19 -27.50
N SER A 159 -18.58 -55.11 -28.60
CA SER A 159 -17.34 -54.34 -28.74
C SER A 159 -17.64 -52.83 -28.71
N GLY A 160 -18.53 -52.42 -27.80
CA GLY A 160 -18.98 -51.06 -27.63
C GLY A 160 -17.87 -50.14 -27.09
N GLY A 161 -18.03 -48.84 -27.31
CA GLY A 161 -17.00 -47.84 -27.02
C GLY A 161 -16.49 -47.83 -25.57
N LEU A 162 -17.23 -48.30 -24.56
CA LEU A 162 -16.80 -48.31 -23.15
C LEU A 162 -15.95 -49.55 -22.75
N MET A 163 -15.62 -50.44 -23.68
CA MET A 163 -14.77 -51.62 -23.40
C MET A 163 -13.27 -51.32 -23.30
N SER A 164 -12.87 -50.04 -23.43
CA SER A 164 -11.49 -49.58 -23.21
C SER A 164 -11.45 -48.56 -22.09
N ILE A 165 -10.43 -48.66 -21.24
CA ILE A 165 -10.16 -47.71 -20.15
C ILE A 165 -9.96 -46.29 -20.67
N GLN A 166 -9.33 -46.14 -21.84
CA GLN A 166 -9.09 -44.85 -22.47
C GLN A 166 -10.39 -44.18 -22.89
N ASN A 167 -11.33 -44.94 -23.43
CA ASN A 167 -12.64 -44.42 -23.84
C ASN A 167 -13.51 -44.07 -22.62
N CYS A 168 -13.37 -44.79 -21.51
CA CYS A 168 -14.03 -44.44 -20.25
C CYS A 168 -13.46 -43.13 -19.67
N ILE A 169 -12.13 -42.97 -19.67
CA ILE A 169 -11.48 -41.71 -19.24
C ILE A 169 -11.93 -40.55 -20.14
N TRP A 170 -11.96 -40.75 -21.47
CA TRP A 170 -12.43 -39.76 -22.42
C TRP A 170 -13.91 -39.40 -22.20
N TYR A 171 -14.75 -40.39 -21.87
CA TYR A 171 -16.14 -40.17 -21.51
C TYR A 171 -16.28 -39.29 -20.25
N MET A 172 -15.53 -39.61 -19.17
CA MET A 172 -15.58 -38.83 -17.93
C MET A 172 -15.07 -37.39 -18.13
N TYR A 173 -14.02 -37.23 -18.94
CA TYR A 173 -13.48 -35.93 -19.33
C TYR A 173 -14.47 -35.11 -20.18
N GLY A 174 -15.11 -35.73 -21.18
CA GLY A 174 -16.14 -35.09 -22.01
C GLY A 174 -17.37 -34.67 -21.20
N ALA A 175 -17.77 -35.48 -20.22
CA ALA A 175 -18.81 -35.11 -19.27
C ALA A 175 -18.42 -33.89 -18.42
N LEU A 176 -17.18 -33.81 -17.93
CA LEU A 176 -16.68 -32.64 -17.20
C LEU A 176 -16.72 -31.36 -18.03
N LEU A 177 -16.35 -31.44 -19.32
CA LEU A 177 -16.43 -30.33 -20.26
C LEU A 177 -17.86 -30.01 -20.75
N GLN A 178 -18.88 -30.67 -20.19
CA GLN A 178 -20.29 -30.54 -20.59
C GLN A 178 -20.55 -30.89 -22.06
N GLN A 179 -19.62 -31.60 -22.71
CA GLN A 179 -19.79 -32.12 -24.07
C GLN A 179 -20.56 -33.44 -24.07
N GLY A 180 -20.65 -34.10 -22.91
CA GLY A 180 -21.19 -35.44 -22.77
C GLY A 180 -20.24 -36.50 -23.33
N GLY A 181 -20.77 -37.70 -23.60
CA GLY A 181 -19.99 -38.76 -24.20
C GLY A 181 -20.79 -39.53 -25.25
N MET A 182 -20.06 -40.07 -26.23
CA MET A 182 -20.64 -40.64 -27.46
C MET A 182 -21.48 -41.90 -27.21
N HIS A 183 -21.23 -42.62 -26.12
CA HIS A 183 -21.92 -43.86 -25.78
C HIS A 183 -22.40 -43.82 -24.32
N LEU A 184 -23.67 -44.12 -24.07
CA LEU A 184 -24.18 -44.30 -22.72
C LEU A 184 -23.98 -45.75 -22.25
N PRO A 185 -23.65 -45.96 -20.97
CA PRO A 185 -23.61 -47.31 -20.40
C PRO A 185 -25.01 -47.95 -20.42
N LYS A 186 -25.06 -49.22 -20.85
CA LYS A 186 -26.28 -50.04 -20.87
C LYS A 186 -26.62 -50.59 -19.48
N ALA A 187 -25.61 -50.89 -18.67
CA ALA A 187 -25.78 -51.45 -17.33
C ALA A 187 -26.26 -50.40 -16.32
N ASP A 188 -27.23 -50.74 -15.48
CA ASP A 188 -27.81 -49.81 -14.52
C ASP A 188 -26.82 -49.37 -13.44
N SER A 189 -25.92 -50.25 -12.99
CA SER A 189 -24.84 -49.91 -12.06
C SER A 189 -23.89 -48.84 -12.62
N ALA A 190 -23.53 -48.93 -13.90
CA ALA A 190 -22.70 -47.95 -14.59
C ALA A 190 -23.46 -46.63 -14.82
N ARG A 191 -24.77 -46.68 -15.05
CA ARG A 191 -25.63 -45.47 -15.14
C ARG A 191 -25.70 -44.73 -13.80
N THR A 192 -25.81 -45.44 -12.68
CA THR A 192 -25.78 -44.80 -11.36
C THR A 192 -24.45 -44.10 -11.10
N LEU A 193 -23.32 -44.71 -11.48
CA LEU A 193 -22.00 -44.07 -11.37
C LEU A 193 -21.90 -42.80 -12.23
N VAL A 194 -22.33 -42.87 -13.50
CA VAL A 194 -22.33 -41.71 -14.39
C VAL A 194 -23.25 -40.60 -13.88
N GLY A 195 -24.44 -40.95 -13.36
CA GLY A 195 -25.35 -39.98 -12.76
C GLY A 195 -24.74 -39.29 -11.52
N ALA A 196 -24.03 -40.04 -10.67
CA ALA A 196 -23.30 -39.46 -9.54
C ALA A 196 -22.17 -38.53 -10.02
N TRP A 197 -21.44 -38.92 -11.07
CA TRP A 197 -20.42 -38.06 -11.68
C TRP A 197 -21.00 -36.77 -12.24
N TRP A 198 -22.17 -36.82 -12.89
CA TRP A 198 -22.83 -35.62 -13.40
C TRP A 198 -23.19 -34.63 -12.30
N LEU A 199 -23.62 -35.10 -11.13
CA LEU A 199 -23.85 -34.22 -9.97
C LEU A 199 -22.55 -33.54 -9.52
N VAL A 200 -21.44 -34.29 -9.48
CA VAL A 200 -20.12 -33.74 -9.15
C VAL A 200 -19.70 -32.69 -10.18
N VAL A 201 -19.85 -32.98 -11.47
CA VAL A 201 -19.53 -32.04 -12.56
C VAL A 201 -20.37 -30.77 -12.46
N LEU A 202 -21.68 -30.89 -12.16
CA LEU A 202 -22.56 -29.73 -11.99
C LEU A 202 -22.07 -28.84 -10.86
N VAL A 203 -21.73 -29.42 -9.70
CA VAL A 203 -21.18 -28.66 -8.57
C VAL A 203 -19.87 -27.97 -8.95
N ILE A 204 -18.94 -28.69 -9.57
CA ILE A 204 -17.63 -28.13 -9.98
C ILE A 204 -17.82 -26.99 -10.99
N ALA A 205 -18.64 -27.18 -12.02
CA ALA A 205 -18.87 -26.19 -13.06
C ALA A 205 -19.55 -24.92 -12.51
N THR A 206 -20.53 -25.08 -11.64
CA THR A 206 -21.23 -23.96 -11.01
C THR A 206 -20.31 -23.18 -10.07
N THR A 207 -19.49 -23.87 -9.26
CA THR A 207 -18.48 -23.21 -8.41
C THR A 207 -17.41 -22.49 -9.24
N TYR A 208 -16.92 -23.11 -10.31
CA TYR A 208 -15.95 -22.48 -11.22
C TYR A 208 -16.50 -21.19 -11.82
N CYS A 209 -17.73 -21.22 -12.33
CA CYS A 209 -18.40 -20.06 -12.90
C CYS A 209 -18.60 -18.95 -11.85
N GLY A 210 -19.06 -19.31 -10.65
CA GLY A 210 -19.24 -18.35 -9.55
C GLY A 210 -17.94 -17.66 -9.13
N ASN A 211 -16.87 -18.44 -8.95
CA ASN A 211 -15.55 -17.90 -8.59
C ASN A 211 -14.97 -17.02 -9.70
N LEU A 212 -15.13 -17.43 -10.96
CA LEU A 212 -14.68 -16.64 -12.11
C LEU A 212 -15.40 -15.28 -12.17
N VAL A 213 -16.71 -15.25 -11.95
CA VAL A 213 -17.49 -14.00 -11.88
C VAL A 213 -17.03 -13.13 -10.72
N ALA A 214 -16.74 -13.71 -9.55
CA ALA A 214 -16.19 -12.97 -8.41
C ALA A 214 -14.86 -12.29 -8.76
N PHE A 215 -13.92 -13.01 -9.40
CA PHE A 215 -12.64 -12.45 -9.84
C PHE A 215 -12.78 -11.38 -10.93
N LEU A 216 -13.78 -11.50 -11.81
CA LEU A 216 -14.08 -10.47 -12.82
C LEU A 216 -14.67 -9.20 -12.21
N THR A 217 -15.42 -9.34 -11.11
CA THR A 217 -16.10 -8.23 -10.44
C THR A 217 -15.15 -7.48 -9.50
N PHE A 218 -14.31 -8.19 -8.76
CA PHE A 218 -13.37 -7.62 -7.81
C PHE A 218 -11.93 -7.88 -8.27
N PRO A 219 -11.30 -6.93 -8.96
CA PRO A 219 -9.92 -7.10 -9.39
C PRO A 219 -8.99 -7.10 -8.19
N GLU A 220 -8.06 -8.06 -8.19
CA GLU A 220 -6.97 -8.07 -7.24
C GLU A 220 -5.99 -6.93 -7.57
N MET A 221 -5.65 -6.16 -6.54
CA MET A 221 -4.75 -5.01 -6.60
C MET A 221 -3.39 -5.41 -6.06
N ASP A 222 -2.32 -4.82 -6.60
CA ASP A 222 -0.98 -5.03 -6.05
C ASP A 222 -0.90 -4.64 -4.57
N LYS A 223 -0.10 -5.38 -3.81
CA LYS A 223 0.06 -5.11 -2.37
C LYS A 223 0.67 -3.71 -2.17
N PRO A 224 0.04 -2.81 -1.40
CA PRO A 224 0.61 -1.50 -1.11
C PRO A 224 1.83 -1.61 -0.19
N LEU A 225 2.78 -0.70 -0.37
CA LEU A 225 3.95 -0.53 0.51
C LEU A 225 3.51 0.21 1.78
N THR A 226 3.34 -0.54 2.86
CA THR A 226 2.80 -0.01 4.14
C THR A 226 3.80 -0.12 5.29
N THR A 227 4.89 -0.86 5.12
CA THR A 227 5.85 -1.15 6.19
C THR A 227 7.30 -0.95 5.76
N PHE A 228 8.18 -0.67 6.73
CA PHE A 228 9.62 -0.61 6.49
C PHE A 228 10.20 -1.96 6.06
N ASP A 229 9.66 -3.09 6.55
CA ASP A 229 10.10 -4.42 6.12
C ASP A 229 9.78 -4.64 4.63
N ASP A 230 8.67 -4.12 4.12
CA ASP A 230 8.36 -4.15 2.68
C ASP A 230 9.41 -3.35 1.88
N LEU A 231 9.81 -2.15 2.34
CA LEU A 231 10.85 -1.36 1.68
C LEU A 231 12.20 -2.08 1.65
N ILE A 232 12.60 -2.69 2.77
CA ILE A 232 13.86 -3.45 2.85
C ILE A 232 13.80 -4.69 1.94
N ARG A 233 12.64 -5.35 1.85
CA ARG A 233 12.46 -6.51 0.96
C ARG A 233 12.59 -6.15 -0.52
N TYR A 234 12.18 -4.94 -0.92
CA TYR A 234 12.23 -4.46 -2.30
C TYR A 234 13.36 -3.44 -2.56
N GLN A 235 14.37 -3.39 -1.68
CA GLN A 235 15.47 -2.42 -1.70
C GLN A 235 16.31 -2.37 -2.99
N ASP A 236 16.27 -3.41 -3.82
CA ASP A 236 17.00 -3.46 -5.09
C ASP A 236 16.14 -2.98 -6.28
N LYS A 237 14.83 -2.78 -6.07
CA LYS A 237 13.87 -2.34 -7.10
C LYS A 237 13.30 -0.96 -6.84
N ILE A 238 13.24 -0.55 -5.58
CA ILE A 238 12.57 0.67 -5.14
C ILE A 238 13.56 1.52 -4.34
N THR A 239 13.65 2.79 -4.70
CA THR A 239 14.40 3.79 -3.94
C THR A 239 13.47 4.58 -3.05
N TRP A 240 14.01 5.21 -2.00
CA TRP A 240 13.22 6.04 -1.11
C TRP A 240 13.96 7.31 -0.73
N THR A 241 13.20 8.37 -0.51
CA THR A 241 13.71 9.64 -0.01
C THR A 241 13.06 9.94 1.33
N ILE A 242 13.90 10.36 2.26
CA ILE A 242 13.51 10.96 3.52
C ILE A 242 13.94 12.41 3.43
N ARG A 243 13.05 13.31 3.81
CA ARG A 243 13.36 14.74 3.77
C ARG A 243 14.56 15.07 4.64
N ASP A 244 15.46 15.86 4.08
CA ASP A 244 16.63 16.36 4.78
C ASP A 244 16.19 17.32 5.91
N HIS A 245 16.93 17.28 7.03
CA HIS A 245 16.65 18.02 8.26
C HIS A 245 15.25 17.75 8.82
N SER A 246 14.76 16.52 8.62
CA SER A 246 13.55 16.04 9.28
C SER A 246 13.87 15.39 10.63
N TYR A 247 12.91 15.41 11.56
CA TYR A 247 13.06 14.69 12.83
C TYR A 247 13.30 13.19 12.59
N LEU A 248 12.60 12.59 11.62
CA LEU A 248 12.82 11.19 11.23
C LEU A 248 14.27 10.93 10.77
N GLU A 249 14.87 11.86 10.01
CA GLU A 249 16.27 11.70 9.61
C GLU A 249 17.20 11.60 10.83
N GLU A 250 17.05 12.51 11.79
CA GLU A 250 17.89 12.58 12.98
C GLU A 250 17.70 11.37 13.88
N GLU A 251 16.45 10.96 14.06
CA GLU A 251 16.12 9.75 14.79
C GLU A 251 16.75 8.50 14.13
N LEU A 252 16.71 8.40 12.81
CA LEU A 252 17.35 7.30 12.07
C LEU A 252 18.89 7.32 12.15
N LYS A 253 19.53 8.48 12.38
CA LYS A 253 20.97 8.57 12.66
C LYS A 253 21.31 8.01 14.04
N ASN A 254 20.46 8.32 15.02
CA ASN A 254 20.68 7.98 16.43
C ASN A 254 20.27 6.54 16.78
N ILE A 255 19.29 5.98 16.06
CA ILE A 255 18.78 4.63 16.29
C ILE A 255 19.89 3.55 16.13
N GLY A 256 19.93 2.62 17.08
CA GLY A 256 20.85 1.48 17.10
C GLY A 256 20.44 0.29 16.20
N ASP A 257 19.19 0.23 15.75
CA ASP A 257 18.67 -0.87 14.94
C ASP A 257 19.37 -0.95 13.57
N SER A 258 20.01 -2.09 13.32
CA SER A 258 20.69 -2.37 12.06
C SER A 258 19.76 -2.29 10.85
N LYS A 259 18.48 -2.65 10.97
CA LYS A 259 17.51 -2.57 9.87
C LYS A 259 17.22 -1.13 9.49
N LEU A 260 16.94 -0.28 10.48
CA LEU A 260 16.62 1.14 10.26
C LEU A 260 17.83 1.94 9.79
N LYS A 261 19.05 1.55 10.20
CA LYS A 261 20.28 2.12 9.64
C LYS A 261 20.40 1.90 8.13
N VAL A 262 19.95 0.77 7.58
CA VAL A 262 19.96 0.53 6.13
C VAL A 262 19.06 1.53 5.41
N LEU A 263 17.90 1.87 5.98
CA LEU A 263 16.99 2.88 5.42
C LEU A 263 17.68 4.24 5.31
N TYR A 264 18.41 4.64 6.33
CA TYR A 264 19.15 5.90 6.33
C TYR A 264 20.26 5.92 5.27
N HIS A 265 21.08 4.86 5.20
CA HIS A 265 22.25 4.82 4.32
C HIS A 265 21.89 4.68 2.84
N ARG A 266 20.78 4.02 2.50
CA ARG A 266 20.33 3.82 1.11
C ARG A 266 19.36 4.89 0.61
N ARG A 267 19.04 5.91 1.41
CA ARG A 267 18.13 6.97 0.95
C ARG A 267 18.71 7.69 -0.28
N SER A 268 17.85 8.05 -1.21
CA SER A 268 18.21 8.95 -2.30
C SER A 268 18.42 10.36 -1.74
N LYS A 269 19.43 11.07 -2.24
CA LYS A 269 19.74 12.46 -1.90
C LYS A 269 19.79 13.29 -3.18
N ASN A 270 19.54 14.60 -3.07
CA ASN A 270 19.72 15.59 -4.13
C ASN A 270 18.77 15.48 -5.33
N GLN A 271 17.47 15.24 -5.08
CA GLN A 271 16.43 15.38 -6.11
C GLN A 271 15.49 16.52 -5.74
N THR A 272 15.01 17.26 -6.76
CA THR A 272 13.95 18.24 -6.56
C THR A 272 12.64 17.53 -6.19
N GLU A 273 11.76 18.21 -5.45
CA GLU A 273 10.48 17.62 -5.03
C GLU A 273 9.67 17.12 -6.22
N ASP A 274 9.63 17.88 -7.32
CA ASP A 274 8.94 17.48 -8.56
C ASP A 274 9.55 16.22 -9.20
N ALA A 275 10.88 16.06 -9.14
CA ALA A 275 11.55 14.87 -9.67
C ALA A 275 11.22 13.64 -8.81
N ILE A 276 11.19 13.80 -7.49
CA ILE A 276 10.78 12.74 -6.56
C ILE A 276 9.33 12.33 -6.84
N LEU A 277 8.41 13.29 -6.95
CA LEU A 277 6.99 13.00 -7.24
C LEU A 277 6.82 12.30 -8.59
N ALA A 278 7.60 12.69 -9.60
CA ALA A 278 7.59 12.01 -10.90
C ALA A 278 8.06 10.55 -10.79
N GLU A 279 9.14 10.26 -10.06
CA GLU A 279 9.59 8.88 -9.84
C GLU A 279 8.61 8.06 -8.99
N VAL A 280 7.99 8.68 -7.98
CA VAL A 280 6.96 8.06 -7.14
C VAL A 280 5.76 7.67 -8.00
N SER A 281 5.35 8.51 -8.96
CA SER A 281 4.22 8.23 -9.85
C SER A 281 4.46 7.01 -10.76
N GLN A 282 5.73 6.75 -11.11
CA GLN A 282 6.13 5.60 -11.91
C GLN A 282 6.16 4.29 -11.11
N GLY A 283 6.19 4.38 -9.77
CA GLY A 283 6.24 3.23 -8.85
C GLY A 283 7.65 2.72 -8.57
N HIS A 284 8.69 3.48 -8.93
CA HIS A 284 10.09 3.13 -8.65
C HIS A 284 10.64 3.82 -7.38
N HIS A 285 9.88 4.77 -6.83
CA HIS A 285 10.30 5.57 -5.69
C HIS A 285 9.21 5.67 -4.62
N VAL A 286 9.63 5.86 -3.37
CA VAL A 286 8.75 6.11 -2.22
C VAL A 286 9.23 7.33 -1.45
N LEU A 287 8.32 8.28 -1.20
CA LEU A 287 8.60 9.44 -0.37
C LEU A 287 8.10 9.20 1.06
N ILE A 288 8.95 9.48 2.06
CA ILE A 288 8.63 9.32 3.47
C ILE A 288 8.58 10.71 4.12
N ASP A 289 7.39 11.11 4.58
CA ASP A 289 7.19 12.37 5.32
C ASP A 289 5.93 12.29 6.19
N TRP A 290 5.60 13.39 6.87
CA TRP A 290 4.36 13.53 7.62
C TRP A 290 3.14 13.34 6.73
N LYS A 291 2.17 12.59 7.25
CA LYS A 291 0.88 12.35 6.58
C LYS A 291 0.21 13.63 6.07
N ILE A 292 0.19 14.71 6.86
CA ILE A 292 -0.45 15.96 6.43
C ILE A 292 0.24 16.59 5.21
N ARG A 293 1.57 16.53 5.14
CA ARG A 293 2.32 17.02 3.98
C ARG A 293 2.07 16.15 2.78
N LEU A 294 2.13 14.82 2.93
CA LEU A 294 1.86 13.91 1.82
C LEU A 294 0.43 14.06 1.30
N GLN A 295 -0.55 14.28 2.18
CA GLN A 295 -1.92 14.62 1.78
C GLN A 295 -2.01 15.95 1.04
N PHE A 296 -1.26 16.96 1.48
CA PHE A 296 -1.16 18.24 0.79
C PHE A 296 -0.58 18.07 -0.62
N LEU A 297 0.53 17.33 -0.77
CA LEU A 297 1.14 17.04 -2.08
C LEU A 297 0.19 16.27 -3.00
N MET A 298 -0.51 15.26 -2.47
CA MET A 298 -1.54 14.54 -3.23
C MET A 298 -2.66 15.47 -3.71
N SER A 299 -3.15 16.36 -2.84
CA SER A 299 -4.21 17.32 -3.19
C SER A 299 -3.74 18.35 -4.21
N GLN A 300 -2.49 18.81 -4.10
CA GLN A 300 -1.90 19.73 -5.05
C GLN A 300 -1.78 19.08 -6.43
N GLN A 301 -1.22 17.87 -6.50
CA GLN A 301 -1.13 17.14 -7.76
C GLN A 301 -2.50 16.83 -8.36
N ASP A 302 -3.49 16.47 -7.55
CA ASP A 302 -4.86 16.24 -8.04
C ASP A 302 -5.46 17.53 -8.64
N THR A 303 -5.20 18.69 -8.02
CA THR A 303 -5.65 19.99 -8.55
C THR A 303 -4.96 20.35 -9.87
N GLU A 304 -3.67 20.05 -10.00
CA GLU A 304 -2.87 20.38 -11.18
C GLU A 304 -3.09 19.42 -12.36
N THR A 305 -3.22 18.12 -12.08
CA THR A 305 -3.25 17.06 -13.10
C THR A 305 -4.62 16.42 -13.28
N ASN A 306 -5.55 16.63 -12.33
CA ASN A 306 -6.86 15.99 -12.26
C ASN A 306 -6.76 14.44 -12.25
N ARG A 307 -5.72 13.91 -11.59
CA ARG A 307 -5.41 12.48 -11.48
C ARG A 307 -5.01 12.08 -10.06
N CYS A 308 -5.47 10.90 -9.65
CA CYS A 308 -5.07 10.24 -8.41
C CYS A 308 -4.04 9.13 -8.71
N ASP A 309 -2.77 9.52 -8.84
CA ASP A 309 -1.66 8.61 -9.17
C ASP A 309 -0.93 8.06 -7.93
N PHE A 310 -1.27 8.56 -6.73
CA PHE A 310 -0.60 8.19 -5.49
C PHE A 310 -1.50 7.47 -4.49
N ALA A 311 -0.87 6.75 -3.56
CA ALA A 311 -1.48 6.15 -2.40
C ALA A 311 -0.61 6.39 -1.15
N LEU A 312 -1.28 6.47 0.01
CA LEU A 312 -0.62 6.52 1.32
C LEU A 312 -0.59 5.13 1.93
N GLY A 313 0.54 4.81 2.57
CA GLY A 313 0.74 3.59 3.36
C GLY A 313 0.15 3.63 4.76
#